data_AF-A0A939EGQ7-F1
#
_entry.id   AF-A0A939EGQ7-F1
#
_cell.length_a   1.000
_cell.length_b   1.000
_cell.length_c   1.000
_cell.angle_alpha   90.00
_cell.angle_beta   90.00
_cell.angle_gamma   90.00
#
_symmetry.space_group_name_H-M   'P 1'
#
loop_
_entity.id
_entity.type
_entity.pdbx_description
1 polymer ?
#
loop_
_entity_poly.entity_id
_entity_poly.type
_entity_poly.pdbx_seq_one_letter_code
_entity_poly.pdbx_strand_id
1 'polypeptide(L)'
;MAAALIISGAFLGGCQSTSTNQPEPKNACEKAKQAGDYNTPVGRTVARAICTGQAEKLSRKEYYVWAWREHTRQRTCQMNTGELCPVDF
;
A
#
# COMPACT_ATOMS: atom_id res chain seq x y z
N MET A 1 -4.36 33.61 46.87
CA MET A 1 -3.69 34.33 45.77
C MET A 1 -2.31 33.68 45.63
N ALA A 2 -1.85 33.16 44.51
CA ALA A 2 -2.03 33.57 43.13
C ALA A 2 -2.24 32.37 42.20
N ALA A 3 -3.03 32.61 41.17
CA ALA A 3 -3.30 31.71 40.07
C ALA A 3 -2.05 31.53 39.21
N ALA A 4 -1.68 30.29 38.92
CA ALA A 4 -0.68 29.99 37.91
C ALA A 4 -1.32 30.16 36.53
N LEU A 5 -0.80 31.13 35.79
CA LEU A 5 -1.23 31.59 34.48
C LEU A 5 -1.13 30.48 33.43
N ILE A 6 -2.20 30.35 32.65
CA ILE A 6 -2.30 29.54 31.45
C ILE A 6 -1.34 30.13 30.41
N ILE A 7 -0.24 29.42 30.11
CA ILE A 7 0.60 29.72 28.96
C ILE A 7 -0.03 28.99 27.77
N SER A 8 -0.85 29.72 27.02
CA SER A 8 -1.28 29.40 25.67
C SER A 8 -0.05 29.41 24.76
N GLY A 9 0.64 28.27 24.67
CA GLY A 9 1.66 28.02 23.67
C GLY A 9 0.99 27.87 22.31
N ALA A 10 1.19 28.85 21.44
CA ALA A 10 0.77 28.83 20.06
C ALA A 10 1.32 27.58 19.34
N PHE A 11 0.45 26.62 19.03
CA PHE A 11 0.71 25.60 18.01
C PHE A 11 0.58 26.24 16.62
N LEU A 12 1.55 27.08 16.26
CA LEU A 12 1.80 27.51 14.89
C LEU A 12 3.26 27.18 14.58
N GLY A 13 3.48 26.19 13.74
CA GLY A 13 4.80 25.93 13.18
C GLY A 13 5.14 24.46 13.12
N GLY A 14 4.82 23.84 11.98
CA GLY A 14 5.39 22.57 11.58
C GLY A 14 4.40 21.42 11.67
N CYS A 15 3.78 21.08 10.53
CA CYS A 15 3.91 19.69 10.09
C CYS A 15 5.41 19.40 10.10
N GLN A 16 5.93 18.94 11.24
CA GLN A 16 7.16 18.18 11.24
C GLN A 16 6.74 16.92 10.49
N SER A 17 6.90 16.97 9.17
CA SER A 17 6.92 15.79 8.35
C SER A 17 8.00 14.94 8.97
N THR A 18 7.60 14.04 9.87
CA THR A 18 8.28 12.79 10.07
C THR A 18 8.30 12.19 8.68
N SER A 19 9.33 12.57 7.92
CA SER A 19 9.84 11.81 6.79
C SER A 19 10.21 10.51 7.45
N THR A 20 9.20 9.66 7.55
CA THR A 20 9.35 8.29 8.00
C THR A 20 10.48 7.78 7.13
N ASN A 21 11.53 7.27 7.77
CA ASN A 21 12.60 6.50 7.15
C ASN A 21 11.97 5.30 6.41
N GLN A 22 11.21 5.54 5.35
CA GLN A 22 10.85 4.53 4.38
C GLN A 22 12.12 4.37 3.55
N PRO A 23 12.81 3.22 3.65
CA PRO A 23 13.95 2.98 2.79
C PRO A 23 13.50 3.16 1.36
N GLU A 24 14.21 4.01 0.60
CA GLU A 24 13.92 4.19 -0.82
C GLU A 24 13.79 2.81 -1.49
N PRO A 25 12.72 2.58 -2.24
CA PRO A 25 12.46 1.26 -2.77
C PRO A 25 13.57 0.86 -3.75
N LYS A 26 14.26 -0.25 -3.42
CA LYS A 26 15.43 -0.73 -4.16
C LYS A 26 15.13 -1.16 -5.59
N ASN A 27 13.87 -1.42 -5.92
CA ASN A 27 13.42 -1.80 -7.27
C ASN A 27 11.91 -1.53 -7.45
N ALA A 28 11.40 -1.70 -8.67
CA ALA A 28 9.99 -1.46 -9.01
C ALA A 28 9.01 -2.30 -8.18
N CYS A 29 9.40 -3.52 -7.79
CA CYS A 29 8.59 -4.40 -6.95
C CYS A 29 8.45 -3.84 -5.52
N GLU A 30 9.55 -3.45 -4.87
CA GLU A 30 9.51 -2.82 -3.55
C GLU A 30 8.74 -1.49 -3.58
N LYS A 31 8.87 -0.73 -4.67
CA LYS A 31 8.09 0.50 -4.88
C LYS A 31 6.59 0.20 -4.93
N ALA A 32 6.18 -0.83 -5.65
CA ALA A 32 4.78 -1.23 -5.75
C ALA A 32 4.22 -1.77 -4.42
N LYS A 33 5.06 -2.38 -3.57
CA LYS A 33 4.66 -2.82 -2.21
C LYS A 33 4.51 -1.65 -1.22
N GLN A 34 5.28 -0.58 -1.40
CA GLN A 34 5.26 0.60 -0.54
C GLN A 34 4.26 1.66 -1.01
N ALA A 35 3.68 1.49 -2.20
CA ALA A 35 2.72 2.43 -2.75
C ALA A 35 1.40 2.45 -1.95
N GLY A 36 0.75 3.62 -1.88
CA GLY A 36 -0.46 3.80 -1.09
C GLY A 36 -1.66 2.95 -1.52
N ASP A 37 -1.63 2.43 -2.75
CA ASP A 37 -2.63 1.51 -3.28
C ASP A 37 -2.42 0.05 -2.84
N TYR A 38 -1.24 -0.32 -2.29
CA TYR A 38 -0.93 -1.70 -1.87
C TYR A 38 -1.89 -2.26 -0.80
N ASN A 39 -2.57 -1.39 -0.06
CA ASN A 39 -3.62 -1.77 0.89
C ASN A 39 -5.01 -1.94 0.26
N THR A 40 -5.07 -2.08 -1.07
CA THR A 40 -6.29 -2.36 -1.82
C THR A 40 -6.15 -3.66 -2.63
N PRO A 41 -7.27 -4.32 -2.99
CA PRO A 41 -7.24 -5.48 -3.87
C PRO A 41 -6.55 -5.20 -5.21
N VAL A 42 -6.75 -4.00 -5.75
CA VAL A 42 -6.13 -3.56 -7.01
C VAL A 42 -4.63 -3.41 -6.85
N GLY A 43 -4.17 -2.65 -5.85
CA GLY A 43 -2.74 -2.42 -5.67
C GLY A 43 -1.96 -3.69 -5.35
N ARG A 44 -2.53 -4.65 -4.59
CA ARG A 44 -1.88 -5.98 -4.42
C ARG A 44 -1.81 -6.78 -5.70
N THR A 45 -2.83 -6.69 -6.55
CA THR A 45 -2.81 -7.34 -7.87
C THR A 45 -1.72 -6.75 -8.75
N VAL A 46 -1.61 -5.43 -8.79
CA VAL A 46 -0.59 -4.69 -9.55
C VAL A 46 0.81 -4.99 -9.01
N ALA A 47 1.00 -4.91 -7.69
CA ALA A 47 2.27 -5.25 -7.05
C ALA A 47 2.69 -6.70 -7.36
N ARG A 48 1.75 -7.66 -7.28
CA ARG A 48 2.04 -9.05 -7.67
C ARG A 48 2.44 -9.15 -9.13
N ALA A 49 1.73 -8.47 -10.03
CA ALA A 49 2.04 -8.48 -11.46
C ALA A 49 3.45 -7.98 -11.75
N ILE A 50 3.84 -6.86 -11.12
CA ILE A 50 5.16 -6.24 -11.25
C ILE A 50 6.24 -7.15 -10.65
N CYS A 51 6.05 -7.61 -9.42
CA CYS A 51 7.05 -8.41 -8.71
C CYS A 51 7.32 -9.78 -9.34
N THR A 52 6.30 -10.40 -9.93
CA THR A 52 6.41 -11.76 -10.51
C THR A 52 6.62 -11.75 -12.03
N GLY A 53 6.57 -10.57 -12.67
CA GLY A 53 6.71 -10.40 -14.11
C GLY A 53 5.56 -11.01 -14.93
N GLN A 54 4.36 -11.14 -14.36
CA GLN A 54 3.23 -11.82 -15.04
C GLN A 54 2.77 -11.09 -16.30
N ALA A 55 2.92 -9.77 -16.34
CA ALA A 55 2.61 -8.98 -17.55
C ALA A 55 3.52 -9.31 -18.74
N GLU A 56 4.72 -9.83 -18.50
CA GLU A 56 5.68 -10.22 -19.54
C GLU A 56 5.54 -11.69 -19.96
N LYS A 57 5.02 -12.53 -19.06
CA LYS A 57 4.88 -13.99 -19.26
C LYS A 57 3.58 -14.39 -19.96
N LEU A 58 2.55 -13.55 -19.86
CA LEU A 58 1.20 -13.85 -20.32
C LEU A 58 0.85 -13.01 -21.55
N SER A 59 0.04 -13.56 -22.46
CA SER A 59 -0.60 -12.74 -23.48
C SER A 59 -1.54 -11.72 -22.82
N ARG A 60 -1.90 -10.65 -23.54
CA ARG A 60 -2.80 -9.60 -23.03
C ARG A 60 -4.11 -10.17 -22.47
N LYS A 61 -4.71 -11.15 -23.16
CA LYS A 61 -5.97 -11.78 -22.74
C LYS A 61 -5.78 -12.59 -21.45
N GLU A 62 -4.71 -13.38 -21.37
CA GLU A 62 -4.39 -14.19 -20.20
C GLU A 62 -4.05 -13.32 -18.99
N TYR A 63 -3.32 -12.22 -19.21
CA TYR A 63 -3.04 -11.23 -18.19
C TYR A 63 -4.31 -10.66 -17.57
N TYR A 64 -5.32 -10.29 -18.39
CA TYR A 64 -6.59 -9.78 -17.87
C TYR A 64 -7.33 -10.83 -17.04
N VAL A 65 -7.37 -12.08 -17.50
CA VAL A 65 -8.00 -13.18 -16.75
C VAL A 65 -7.25 -13.41 -15.42
N TRP A 66 -5.93 -13.43 -15.46
CA TRP A 66 -5.08 -13.58 -14.27
C TRP A 66 -5.29 -12.42 -13.28
N ALA A 67 -5.27 -11.18 -13.75
CA ALA A 67 -5.45 -9.98 -12.92
C ALA A 67 -6.85 -9.95 -12.29
N TRP A 68 -7.88 -10.32 -13.05
CA TRP A 68 -9.24 -10.43 -12.51
C TRP A 68 -9.35 -11.51 -11.42
N ARG A 69 -8.71 -12.66 -11.62
CA ARG A 69 -8.68 -13.74 -10.62
C ARG A 69 -7.95 -13.31 -9.35
N GLU A 70 -6.78 -12.68 -9.47
CA GLU A 70 -6.03 -12.21 -8.31
C GLU A 70 -6.78 -11.11 -7.57
N HIS A 71 -7.34 -10.13 -8.28
CA HIS A 71 -8.16 -9.08 -7.68
C HIS A 71 -9.35 -9.66 -6.92
N THR A 72 -10.04 -10.64 -7.52
CA THR A 72 -11.18 -11.32 -6.89
C THR A 72 -10.73 -12.07 -5.64
N ARG A 73 -9.61 -12.80 -5.70
CA ARG A 73 -9.01 -13.47 -4.53
C ARG A 73 -8.79 -12.48 -3.39
N GLN A 74 -8.12 -11.37 -3.67
CA GLN A 74 -7.85 -10.31 -2.69
C GLN A 74 -9.13 -9.76 -2.06
N ARG A 75 -10.14 -9.46 -2.89
CA ARG A 75 -11.45 -8.99 -2.42
C ARG A 75 -12.16 -10.03 -1.55
N THR A 76 -12.11 -11.30 -1.93
CA THR A 76 -12.72 -12.39 -1.14
C THR A 76 -12.06 -12.53 0.23
N CYS A 77 -10.72 -12.48 0.33
CA CYS A 77 -10.07 -12.45 1.65
C CYS A 77 -10.55 -11.24 2.46
N GLN A 78 -10.55 -10.04 1.86
CA GLN A 78 -10.95 -8.83 2.57
C GLN A 78 -12.39 -8.89 3.08
N MET A 79 -13.32 -9.45 2.31
CA MET A 79 -14.71 -9.63 2.74
C MET A 79 -14.86 -10.68 3.84
N ASN A 80 -14.05 -11.74 3.82
CA ASN A 80 -14.20 -12.86 4.73
C ASN A 80 -13.43 -12.67 6.04
N THR A 81 -12.27 -12.00 6.01
CA THR A 81 -11.35 -11.90 7.15
C THR A 81 -11.12 -10.45 7.60
N GLY A 82 -11.57 -9.46 6.82
CA GLY A 82 -11.19 -8.06 7.02
C GLY A 82 -9.78 -7.72 6.52
N GLU A 83 -9.02 -8.72 6.05
CA GLU A 83 -7.63 -8.58 5.62
C GLU A 83 -7.44 -9.01 4.17
N LEU A 84 -6.49 -8.39 3.47
CA LEU A 84 -6.11 -8.82 2.12
C LEU A 84 -5.36 -10.15 2.16
N CYS A 85 -5.43 -10.92 1.08
CA CYS A 85 -4.73 -12.19 1.03
C CYS A 85 -3.20 -12.00 1.08
N PRO A 86 -2.47 -12.96 1.67
CA PRO A 86 -1.02 -13.03 1.50
C PRO A 86 -0.68 -13.11 0.01
N VAL A 87 0.41 -12.45 -0.37
CA VAL A 87 0.95 -12.43 -1.73
C VAL A 87 2.37 -12.95 -1.67
N ASP A 88 2.59 -14.11 -2.30
CA ASP A 88 3.92 -14.66 -2.51
C ASP A 88 4.52 -14.02 -3.77
N PHE A 89 5.74 -13.50 -3.64
CA PHE A 89 6.47 -12.75 -4.67
C PHE A 89 7.64 -13.56 -5.21
#